data_AF-A0A6P4FGB4-F1
#
_entry.id   AF-A0A6P4FGB4-F1
#
_cell.length_a   1.000
_cell.length_b   1.000
_cell.length_c   1.000
_cell.angle_alpha   90.00
_cell.angle_beta   90.00
_cell.angle_gamma   90.00
#
_symmetry.space_group_name_H-M   'P 1'
#
loop_
_entity.id
_entity.type
_entity.pdbx_description
1 polymer ?
#
loop_
_entity_poly.entity_id
_entity_poly.type
_entity_poly.pdbx_seq_one_letter_code
_entity_poly.pdbx_strand_id
1 'polypeptide(L)'
;MNLQDYGVTYDELEPFFDKAEKVFGTSGEAYKVNGKVVGNGNVFAPSRSDDFPLPPLKDVYTANLFRKAADEAGYHPYSLPAANASRQYTNPYGAQMGPCNFCGYCSGYDCYMYSKASPNVNILPVLRKDPNFTLITRAHVMRVDLDSTKTRATGVTYLDLDSNREVTITADLVVLGAFQFHNVHLMLLSGIGKPYDAQKNEGVVGRNFVYQTITTSRAWLPENTFTNQFIGTGGGGVAIDDFNSMNFDHGPHGFVGGSPVWVNQAGVKPIAASTIGGGKDAPRWGAGYKKALVDTYRHAMAIDAHGSNMAYRDVFLDLDPTWKNAYGQPLLRMTFDWQDNDIRMNRYV
;
A
#
# COMPACT_ATOMS: atom_id res chain seq x y z
N MET A 1 3.98 23.68 3.44
CA MET A 1 3.36 22.42 3.91
C MET A 1 1.98 22.75 4.46
N ASN A 2 0.96 21.96 4.11
CA ASN A 2 -0.39 22.07 4.65
C ASN A 2 -0.56 20.98 5.73
N LEU A 3 -0.21 21.30 6.97
CA LEU A 3 -0.36 20.37 8.10
C LEU A 3 -1.70 20.60 8.78
N GLN A 4 -2.41 19.51 9.06
CA GLN A 4 -3.66 19.52 9.79
C GLN A 4 -3.83 18.16 10.48
N ASP A 5 -4.37 18.18 11.69
CA ASP A 5 -4.81 16.97 12.36
C ASP A 5 -6.00 16.34 11.63
N TYR A 6 -6.07 15.01 11.67
CA TYR A 6 -7.25 14.31 11.20
C TYR A 6 -8.47 14.71 12.05
N GLY A 7 -9.63 14.82 11.40
CA GLY A 7 -10.91 15.11 12.10
C GLY A 7 -11.47 13.93 12.89
N VAL A 8 -10.70 12.85 13.04
CA VAL A 8 -11.02 11.63 13.77
C VAL A 8 -9.77 11.16 14.52
N THR A 9 -9.98 10.56 15.67
CA THR A 9 -8.92 10.00 16.51
C THR A 9 -8.63 8.55 16.15
N TYR A 10 -7.50 8.01 16.64
CA TYR A 10 -7.22 6.58 16.55
C TYR A 10 -8.32 5.75 17.21
N ASP A 11 -8.77 6.13 18.41
CA ASP A 11 -9.78 5.39 19.17
C ASP A 11 -11.12 5.28 18.43
N GLU A 12 -11.50 6.31 17.67
CA GLU A 12 -12.69 6.26 16.81
C GLU A 12 -12.53 5.34 15.60
N LEU A 13 -11.31 5.20 15.06
CA LEU A 13 -11.01 4.37 13.89
C LEU A 13 -10.66 2.92 14.25
N GLU A 14 -10.14 2.66 15.43
CA GLU A 14 -9.62 1.36 15.87
C GLU A 14 -10.62 0.21 15.66
N PRO A 15 -11.91 0.33 16.01
CA PRO A 15 -12.86 -0.75 15.80
C PRO A 15 -13.05 -1.10 14.31
N PHE A 16 -12.82 -0.15 13.41
CA PHE A 16 -12.88 -0.38 11.97
C PHE A 16 -11.61 -1.01 11.43
N PHE A 17 -10.44 -0.68 12.00
CA PHE A 17 -9.17 -1.34 11.69
C PHE A 17 -9.19 -2.80 12.13
N ASP A 18 -9.61 -3.08 13.37
CA ASP A 18 -9.78 -4.43 13.89
C ASP A 18 -10.74 -5.26 13.02
N LYS A 19 -11.91 -4.69 12.69
CA LYS A 19 -12.87 -5.34 11.79
C LYS A 19 -12.26 -5.61 10.41
N ALA A 20 -11.52 -4.66 9.84
CA ALA A 20 -10.88 -4.84 8.54
C ALA A 20 -9.82 -5.95 8.59
N GLU A 21 -8.97 -5.98 9.63
CA GLU A 21 -7.97 -7.03 9.85
C GLU A 21 -8.63 -8.42 9.97
N LYS A 22 -9.75 -8.52 10.70
CA LYS A 22 -10.57 -9.74 10.82
C LYS A 22 -11.19 -10.15 9.49
N VAL A 23 -11.67 -9.22 8.67
CA VAL A 23 -12.19 -9.51 7.32
C VAL A 23 -11.08 -9.99 6.39
N PHE A 24 -9.89 -9.40 6.50
CA PHE A 24 -8.74 -9.71 5.65
C PHE A 24 -7.99 -10.97 6.09
N GLY A 25 -8.23 -11.48 7.30
CA GLY A 25 -7.45 -12.59 7.84
C GLY A 25 -6.00 -12.17 8.06
N THR A 26 -5.80 -10.98 8.64
CA THR A 26 -4.48 -10.41 8.89
C THR A 26 -3.72 -11.22 9.93
N SER A 27 -2.52 -11.67 9.57
CA SER A 27 -1.57 -12.28 10.48
C SER A 27 -0.72 -11.20 11.13
N GLY A 28 -0.62 -11.20 12.46
CA GLY A 28 0.19 -10.23 13.20
C GLY A 28 0.35 -10.62 14.65
N GLU A 29 1.09 -9.79 15.39
CA GLU A 29 1.26 -9.92 16.84
C GLU A 29 1.07 -8.54 17.46
N ALA A 30 0.14 -8.43 18.42
CA ALA A 30 -0.10 -7.20 19.14
C ALA A 30 1.01 -6.93 20.18
N TYR A 31 1.40 -5.67 20.36
CA TYR A 31 2.16 -5.28 21.54
C TYR A 31 1.23 -5.05 22.75
N LYS A 32 0.19 -4.22 22.57
CA LYS A 32 -0.80 -3.92 23.62
C LYS A 32 -2.22 -4.26 23.19
N VAL A 33 -2.96 -4.95 24.06
CA VAL A 33 -4.41 -5.13 23.98
C VAL A 33 -5.04 -4.60 25.27
N ASN A 34 -6.00 -3.69 25.15
CA ASN A 34 -6.66 -3.01 26.28
C ASN A 34 -5.65 -2.44 27.31
N GLY A 35 -4.59 -1.78 26.81
CA GLY A 35 -3.53 -1.14 27.59
C GLY A 35 -2.51 -2.10 28.21
N LYS A 36 -2.67 -3.42 28.05
CA LYS A 36 -1.79 -4.44 28.64
C LYS A 36 -0.84 -4.98 27.58
N VAL A 37 0.43 -5.15 27.92
CA VAL A 37 1.40 -5.81 27.04
C VAL A 37 1.03 -7.29 26.93
N VAL A 38 0.85 -7.78 25.70
CA VAL A 38 0.40 -9.16 25.42
C VAL A 38 1.36 -9.95 24.52
N GLY A 39 2.31 -9.29 23.86
CA GLY A 39 3.22 -9.94 22.92
C GLY A 39 4.38 -9.04 22.53
N ASN A 40 5.11 -9.46 21.50
CA ASN A 40 6.30 -8.78 20.97
C ASN A 40 6.02 -8.03 19.66
N GLY A 41 4.80 -7.53 19.51
CA GLY A 41 4.43 -6.65 18.40
C GLY A 41 5.18 -5.32 18.41
N ASN A 42 4.81 -4.42 17.51
CA ASN A 42 5.39 -3.07 17.44
C ASN A 42 5.17 -2.31 18.75
N VAL A 43 6.25 -2.00 19.48
CA VAL A 43 6.20 -1.30 20.78
C VAL A 43 5.64 0.13 20.68
N PHE A 44 5.74 0.73 19.50
CA PHE A 44 5.23 2.06 19.18
C PHE A 44 3.77 2.06 18.73
N ALA A 45 3.19 0.88 18.47
CA ALA A 45 1.79 0.80 18.05
C ALA A 45 0.85 1.22 19.20
N PRO A 46 -0.24 1.93 18.88
CA PRO A 46 -1.29 2.22 19.85
C PRO A 46 -1.94 0.93 20.37
N SER A 47 -2.60 1.02 21.53
CA SER A 47 -3.31 -0.11 22.09
C SER A 47 -4.55 -0.43 21.26
N ARG A 48 -4.70 -1.70 20.91
CA ARG A 48 -5.90 -2.24 20.25
C ARG A 48 -6.89 -2.84 21.24
N SER A 49 -8.13 -3.02 20.82
CA SER A 49 -9.23 -3.58 21.62
C SER A 49 -9.24 -5.12 21.63
N ASP A 50 -8.72 -5.74 20.57
CA ASP A 50 -8.61 -7.19 20.39
C ASP A 50 -7.30 -7.57 19.67
N ASP A 51 -6.93 -8.85 19.70
CA ASP A 51 -5.73 -9.35 19.01
C ASP A 51 -5.98 -9.53 17.50
N PHE A 52 -4.89 -9.67 16.72
CA PHE A 52 -4.98 -10.06 15.31
C PHE A 52 -5.74 -11.39 15.16
N PRO A 53 -6.49 -11.60 14.06
CA PRO A 53 -7.25 -12.85 13.87
C PRO A 53 -6.34 -14.08 13.69
N LEU A 54 -5.06 -13.87 13.36
CA LEU A 54 -4.09 -14.92 13.11
C LEU A 54 -2.71 -14.54 13.68
N PRO A 55 -1.91 -15.52 14.14
CA PRO A 55 -0.53 -15.27 14.58
C PRO A 55 0.34 -14.78 13.43
N PRO A 56 1.49 -14.14 13.70
CA PRO A 56 2.35 -13.60 12.66
C PRO A 56 2.84 -14.68 11.70
N LEU A 57 3.15 -14.29 10.46
CA LEU A 57 3.81 -15.16 9.51
C LEU A 57 5.21 -15.51 10.01
N LYS A 58 5.69 -16.69 9.62
CA LYS A 58 7.09 -17.06 9.87
C LYS A 58 8.03 -16.13 9.10
N ASP A 59 9.09 -15.72 9.76
CA ASP A 59 10.14 -14.94 9.14
C ASP A 59 10.86 -15.80 8.08
N VAL A 60 11.00 -15.24 6.88
CA VAL A 60 11.94 -15.75 5.87
C VAL A 60 13.37 -15.42 6.29
N TYR A 61 14.35 -16.12 5.72
CA TYR A 61 15.75 -16.04 6.16
C TYR A 61 16.29 -14.59 6.26
N THR A 62 16.03 -13.77 5.24
CA THR A 62 16.49 -12.37 5.17
C THR A 62 15.82 -11.48 6.23
N ALA A 63 14.53 -11.69 6.48
CA ALA A 63 13.80 -10.95 7.51
C ALA A 63 14.26 -11.35 8.93
N ASN A 64 14.56 -12.63 9.17
CA ASN A 64 15.14 -13.10 10.42
C ASN A 64 16.58 -12.56 10.64
N LEU A 65 17.38 -12.46 9.57
CA LEU A 65 18.71 -11.84 9.64
C LEU A 65 18.59 -10.36 10.01
N PHE A 66 17.64 -9.63 9.43
CA PHE A 66 17.35 -8.25 9.79
C PHE A 66 16.90 -8.10 11.23
N ARG A 67 15.97 -8.94 11.70
CA ARG A 67 15.53 -8.97 13.11
C ARG A 67 16.72 -9.02 14.06
N LYS A 68 17.59 -10.02 13.85
CA LYS A 68 18.78 -10.22 14.67
C LYS A 68 19.68 -8.98 14.65
N ALA A 69 19.95 -8.43 13.46
CA ALA A 69 20.82 -7.25 13.33
C ALA A 69 20.20 -6.01 13.99
N ALA A 70 18.89 -5.81 13.88
CA ALA A 70 18.16 -4.72 14.51
C ALA A 70 18.18 -4.85 16.05
N ASP A 71 17.91 -6.05 16.58
CA ASP A 71 18.01 -6.34 18.01
C ASP A 71 19.44 -6.07 18.55
N GLU A 72 20.47 -6.56 17.85
CA GLU A 72 21.88 -6.34 18.21
C GLU A 72 22.29 -4.86 18.14
N ALA A 73 21.66 -4.07 17.26
CA ALA A 73 21.83 -2.63 17.16
C ALA A 73 21.03 -1.83 18.20
N GLY A 74 20.17 -2.49 18.99
CA GLY A 74 19.36 -1.85 20.04
C GLY A 74 18.04 -1.24 19.56
N TYR A 75 17.55 -1.63 18.37
CA TYR A 75 16.23 -1.23 17.86
C TYR A 75 15.13 -2.20 18.29
N HIS A 76 13.88 -1.93 17.90
CA HIS A 76 12.71 -2.70 18.32
C HIS A 76 12.03 -3.44 17.15
N PRO A 77 12.63 -4.54 16.64
CA PRO A 77 12.08 -5.24 15.50
C PRO A 77 10.80 -6.03 15.82
N TYR A 78 9.81 -5.94 14.94
CA TYR A 78 8.54 -6.65 15.05
C TYR A 78 8.17 -7.35 13.73
N SER A 79 7.36 -8.42 13.81
CA SER A 79 6.81 -9.05 12.62
C SER A 79 5.76 -8.15 11.98
N LEU A 80 5.93 -7.83 10.69
CA LEU A 80 4.98 -7.01 9.95
C LEU A 80 3.58 -7.65 9.96
N PRO A 81 2.53 -6.90 10.36
CA PRO A 81 1.16 -7.31 10.13
C PRO A 81 0.88 -7.48 8.64
N ALA A 82 0.39 -8.65 8.25
CA ALA A 82 0.26 -9.04 6.86
C ALA A 82 -1.15 -9.54 6.59
N ALA A 83 -1.82 -9.00 5.57
CA ALA A 83 -3.11 -9.50 5.06
C ALA A 83 -2.93 -10.80 4.26
N ASN A 84 -2.27 -11.77 4.89
CA ASN A 84 -1.84 -13.06 4.41
C ASN A 84 -2.09 -14.05 5.55
N ALA A 85 -3.00 -15.00 5.37
CA ALA A 85 -3.38 -15.91 6.44
C ALA A 85 -2.27 -16.90 6.78
N SER A 86 -1.76 -16.90 8.03
CA SER A 86 -0.70 -17.80 8.50
C SER A 86 -1.20 -19.23 8.76
N ARG A 87 -2.53 -19.38 8.93
CA ARG A 87 -3.24 -20.65 9.11
C ARG A 87 -4.56 -20.59 8.34
N GLN A 88 -5.28 -21.72 8.29
CA GLN A 88 -6.67 -21.70 7.80
C GLN A 88 -7.50 -20.72 8.65
N TYR A 89 -8.35 -19.94 7.98
CA TYR A 89 -9.18 -18.94 8.64
C TYR A 89 -10.48 -18.74 7.87
N THR A 90 -11.58 -18.56 8.59
CA THR A 90 -12.86 -18.16 8.00
C THR A 90 -13.17 -16.78 8.55
N ASN A 91 -13.28 -15.79 7.66
CA ASN A 91 -13.51 -14.41 8.09
C ASN A 91 -14.95 -14.20 8.60
N PRO A 92 -15.27 -13.03 9.19
CA PRO A 92 -16.61 -12.74 9.71
C PRO A 92 -17.75 -12.79 8.70
N TYR A 93 -17.45 -12.77 7.39
CA TYR A 93 -18.46 -12.93 6.33
C TYR A 93 -18.67 -14.40 5.91
N GLY A 94 -17.91 -15.34 6.48
CA GLY A 94 -17.95 -16.75 6.11
C GLY A 94 -17.06 -17.09 4.91
N ALA A 95 -16.18 -16.19 4.47
CA ALA A 95 -15.22 -16.47 3.40
C ALA A 95 -14.00 -17.23 3.95
N GLN A 96 -13.71 -18.38 3.36
CA GLN A 96 -12.61 -19.26 3.78
C GLN A 96 -11.29 -18.87 3.12
N MET A 97 -10.23 -18.85 3.91
CA MET A 97 -8.85 -18.56 3.50
C MET A 97 -7.94 -19.76 3.76
N GLY A 98 -7.04 -20.03 2.82
CA GLY A 98 -6.01 -21.05 2.94
C GLY A 98 -4.73 -20.53 3.61
N PRO A 99 -3.93 -21.38 4.27
CA PRO A 99 -2.66 -20.96 4.87
C PRO A 99 -1.63 -20.57 3.80
N CYS A 100 -0.90 -19.49 4.02
CA CYS A 100 0.17 -19.03 3.14
C CYS A 100 1.31 -20.07 3.07
N ASN A 101 1.72 -20.43 1.85
CA ASN A 101 2.80 -21.38 1.58
C ASN A 101 4.10 -20.71 1.10
N PHE A 102 4.19 -19.37 1.18
CA PHE A 102 5.37 -18.59 0.78
C PHE A 102 5.80 -18.81 -0.69
N CYS A 103 4.85 -18.95 -1.61
CA CYS A 103 5.11 -19.25 -3.03
C CYS A 103 5.92 -18.19 -3.79
N GLY A 104 6.07 -16.97 -3.27
CA GLY A 104 6.85 -15.90 -3.90
C GLY A 104 6.13 -15.11 -5.00
N TYR A 105 4.83 -15.32 -5.20
CA TYR A 105 4.03 -14.64 -6.23
C TYR A 105 3.03 -13.63 -5.64
N CYS A 106 3.26 -13.12 -4.42
CA CYS A 106 2.30 -12.22 -3.80
C CYS A 106 2.19 -10.86 -4.53
N SER A 107 3.31 -10.23 -4.89
CA SER A 107 3.33 -8.92 -5.56
C SER A 107 3.15 -9.09 -7.07
N GLY A 108 2.08 -8.52 -7.62
CA GLY A 108 1.76 -8.51 -9.05
C GLY A 108 0.92 -9.69 -9.55
N TYR A 109 0.50 -10.61 -8.68
CA TYR A 109 -0.30 -11.78 -9.07
C TYR A 109 -1.44 -12.06 -8.09
N ASP A 110 -2.46 -12.75 -8.58
CA ASP A 110 -3.52 -13.31 -7.76
C ASP A 110 -2.98 -14.44 -6.87
N CYS A 111 -3.49 -14.52 -5.65
CA CYS A 111 -3.11 -15.59 -4.75
C CYS A 111 -3.93 -16.84 -5.06
N TYR A 112 -3.34 -17.77 -5.81
CA TYR A 112 -3.96 -19.04 -6.15
C TYR A 112 -4.27 -19.94 -4.93
N MET A 113 -3.65 -19.67 -3.78
CA MET A 113 -3.88 -20.36 -2.51
C MET A 113 -5.02 -19.76 -1.67
N TYR A 114 -5.63 -18.65 -2.14
CA TYR A 114 -6.65 -17.91 -1.37
C TYR A 114 -6.16 -17.48 0.02
N SER A 115 -4.86 -17.22 0.15
CA SER A 115 -4.21 -16.85 1.42
C SER A 115 -3.99 -15.35 1.57
N LYS A 116 -3.85 -14.61 0.46
CA LYS A 116 -3.66 -13.15 0.46
C LYS A 116 -5.01 -12.47 0.32
N ALA A 117 -5.26 -11.48 1.16
CA ALA A 117 -6.52 -10.77 1.14
C ALA A 117 -6.75 -10.07 -0.20
N SER A 118 -7.97 -10.17 -0.71
CA SER A 118 -8.46 -9.41 -1.85
C SER A 118 -9.99 -9.44 -1.85
N PRO A 119 -10.67 -8.51 -2.57
CA PRO A 119 -12.11 -8.61 -2.74
C PRO A 119 -12.55 -9.97 -3.30
N ASN A 120 -11.76 -10.56 -4.22
CA ASN A 120 -12.03 -11.88 -4.80
C ASN A 120 -11.99 -13.04 -3.79
N VAL A 121 -11.22 -12.90 -2.70
CA VAL A 121 -11.04 -13.94 -1.68
C VAL A 121 -11.96 -13.69 -0.48
N ASN A 122 -12.02 -12.45 0.01
CA ASN A 122 -12.58 -12.14 1.34
C ASN A 122 -14.03 -11.62 1.31
N ILE A 123 -14.53 -11.18 0.15
CA ILE A 123 -15.81 -10.47 0.05
C ILE A 123 -16.70 -11.07 -1.04
N LEU A 124 -16.23 -11.07 -2.29
CA LEU A 124 -17.01 -11.47 -3.46
C LEU A 124 -17.55 -12.90 -3.43
N PRO A 125 -16.90 -13.92 -2.83
CA PRO A 125 -17.47 -15.26 -2.71
C PRO A 125 -18.79 -15.32 -1.93
N VAL A 126 -18.98 -14.37 -1.00
CA VAL A 126 -20.20 -14.22 -0.20
C VAL A 126 -21.14 -13.25 -0.90
N LEU A 127 -20.64 -12.08 -1.28
CA LEU A 127 -21.44 -11.00 -1.87
C LEU A 127 -22.11 -11.39 -3.20
N ARG A 128 -21.45 -12.18 -4.05
CA ARG A 128 -22.03 -12.64 -5.34
C ARG A 128 -23.26 -13.52 -5.18
N LYS A 129 -23.51 -14.05 -3.98
CA LYS A 129 -24.71 -14.86 -3.69
C LYS A 129 -25.89 -14.01 -3.24
N ASP A 130 -25.68 -12.74 -2.92
CA ASP A 130 -26.73 -11.83 -2.50
C ASP A 130 -27.59 -11.46 -3.73
N PRO A 131 -28.92 -11.70 -3.70
CA PRO A 131 -29.81 -11.35 -4.82
C PRO A 131 -29.89 -9.83 -5.09
N ASN A 132 -29.46 -8.99 -4.14
CA ASN A 132 -29.45 -7.53 -4.29
C ASN A 132 -28.11 -6.99 -4.83
N PHE A 133 -27.13 -7.87 -5.08
CA PHE A 133 -25.84 -7.47 -5.60
C PHE A 133 -25.75 -7.70 -7.12
N THR A 134 -25.32 -6.67 -7.85
CA THR A 134 -24.98 -6.78 -9.27
C THR A 134 -23.57 -6.24 -9.51
N LEU A 135 -22.73 -7.05 -10.16
CA LEU A 135 -21.41 -6.63 -10.64
C LEU A 135 -21.47 -6.36 -12.14
N ILE A 136 -21.32 -5.10 -12.53
CA ILE A 136 -21.22 -4.69 -13.93
C ILE A 136 -19.74 -4.50 -14.26
N THR A 137 -19.18 -5.39 -15.06
CA THR A 137 -17.80 -5.28 -15.55
C THR A 137 -17.76 -4.55 -16.89
N ARG A 138 -16.57 -4.16 -17.33
CA ARG A 138 -16.38 -3.47 -18.62
C ARG A 138 -17.23 -2.19 -18.75
N ALA A 139 -17.49 -1.57 -17.60
CA ALA A 139 -18.18 -0.29 -17.48
C ALA A 139 -17.16 0.80 -17.14
N HIS A 140 -16.88 1.69 -18.10
CA HIS A 140 -16.02 2.84 -17.87
C HIS A 140 -16.88 4.03 -17.42
N VAL A 141 -16.90 4.33 -16.12
CA VAL A 141 -17.71 5.42 -15.57
C VAL A 141 -17.23 6.76 -16.12
N MET A 142 -18.09 7.44 -16.88
CA MET A 142 -17.79 8.71 -17.54
C MET A 142 -18.02 9.90 -16.62
N ARG A 143 -19.06 9.84 -15.78
CA ARG A 143 -19.44 10.89 -14.84
C ARG A 143 -20.37 10.35 -13.75
N VAL A 144 -20.36 11.03 -12.60
CA VAL A 144 -21.45 10.99 -11.63
C VAL A 144 -22.49 12.01 -12.06
N ASP A 145 -23.74 11.58 -12.16
CA ASP A 145 -24.84 12.47 -12.51
C ASP A 145 -25.32 13.19 -11.24
N LEU A 146 -25.52 14.50 -11.34
CA LEU A 146 -26.00 15.35 -10.24
C LEU A 146 -27.39 15.88 -10.55
N ASP A 147 -28.11 16.25 -9.49
CA ASP A 147 -29.36 16.98 -9.60
C ASP A 147 -29.14 18.39 -10.18
N SER A 148 -30.23 19.09 -10.50
CA SER A 148 -30.16 20.44 -11.09
C SER A 148 -29.46 21.46 -10.20
N THR A 149 -29.48 21.25 -8.87
CA THR A 149 -28.81 22.12 -7.91
C THR A 149 -27.32 21.80 -7.73
N LYS A 150 -26.85 20.65 -8.25
CA LYS A 150 -25.51 20.09 -8.07
C LYS A 150 -25.15 19.81 -6.61
N THR A 151 -26.14 19.60 -5.76
CA THR A 151 -25.93 19.30 -4.33
C THR A 151 -26.14 17.83 -4.02
N ARG A 152 -26.74 17.05 -4.93
CA ARG A 152 -27.02 15.63 -4.74
C ARG A 152 -26.65 14.81 -5.98
N ALA A 153 -25.95 13.70 -5.77
CA ALA A 153 -25.78 12.68 -6.81
C ALA A 153 -27.08 11.91 -7.05
N THR A 154 -27.41 11.66 -8.31
CA THR A 154 -28.63 10.97 -8.74
C THR A 154 -28.36 9.65 -9.45
N GLY A 155 -27.09 9.38 -9.76
CA GLY A 155 -26.69 8.18 -10.48
C GLY A 155 -25.28 8.29 -11.06
N VAL A 156 -24.97 7.37 -11.96
CA VAL A 156 -23.74 7.40 -12.76
C VAL A 156 -24.07 7.11 -14.22
N THR A 157 -23.33 7.75 -15.11
CA THR A 157 -23.32 7.40 -16.53
C THR A 157 -21.97 6.79 -16.87
N TYR A 158 -22.00 5.60 -17.46
CA TYR A 158 -20.81 4.87 -17.90
C TYR A 158 -20.88 4.49 -19.37
N LEU A 159 -19.72 4.34 -20.00
CA LEU A 159 -19.59 3.73 -21.32
C LEU A 159 -19.47 2.22 -21.15
N ASP A 160 -20.44 1.49 -21.70
CA ASP A 160 -20.35 0.04 -21.83
C ASP A 160 -19.31 -0.28 -22.92
N LEU A 161 -18.21 -0.93 -22.54
CA LEU A 161 -17.10 -1.23 -23.44
C LEU A 161 -17.37 -2.43 -24.37
N ASP A 162 -18.48 -3.13 -24.22
CA ASP A 162 -18.91 -4.18 -25.15
C ASP A 162 -19.79 -3.61 -26.27
N SER A 163 -20.78 -2.80 -25.92
CA SER A 163 -21.68 -2.17 -26.91
C SER A 163 -21.19 -0.82 -27.43
N ASN A 164 -20.21 -0.20 -26.76
CA ASN A 164 -19.73 1.16 -26.99
C ASN A 164 -20.85 2.22 -26.90
N ARG A 165 -21.77 2.04 -25.94
CA ARG A 165 -22.91 2.95 -25.69
C ARG A 165 -22.87 3.48 -24.27
N GLU A 166 -23.33 4.72 -24.08
CA GLU A 166 -23.56 5.27 -22.74
C GLU A 166 -24.80 4.61 -22.11
N VAL A 167 -24.66 4.24 -20.84
CA VAL A 167 -25.72 3.70 -20.00
C VAL A 167 -25.76 4.52 -18.70
N THR A 168 -26.95 4.96 -18.32
CA THR A 168 -27.19 5.67 -17.06
C THR A 168 -27.88 4.74 -16.07
N ILE A 169 -27.34 4.69 -14.85
CA ILE A 169 -27.95 3.99 -13.71
C ILE A 169 -28.28 5.04 -12.65
N THR A 170 -29.54 5.09 -12.24
CA THR A 170 -29.98 5.94 -11.12
C THR A 170 -29.66 5.26 -9.78
N ALA A 171 -29.33 6.06 -8.78
CA ALA A 171 -29.01 5.56 -7.45
C ALA A 171 -29.32 6.61 -6.38
N ASP A 172 -29.77 6.16 -5.21
CA ASP A 172 -29.97 7.03 -4.05
C ASP A 172 -28.66 7.41 -3.35
N LEU A 173 -27.62 6.56 -3.49
CA LEU A 173 -26.29 6.75 -2.94
C LEU A 173 -25.25 6.32 -3.98
N VAL A 174 -24.22 7.16 -4.17
CA VAL A 174 -23.06 6.86 -5.01
C VAL A 174 -21.80 6.86 -4.16
N VAL A 175 -21.05 5.75 -4.18
CA VAL A 175 -19.78 5.60 -3.45
C VAL A 175 -18.62 5.54 -4.44
N LEU A 176 -17.68 6.48 -4.34
CA LEU A 176 -16.49 6.53 -5.19
C LEU A 176 -15.35 5.67 -4.63
N GLY A 177 -15.16 4.48 -5.20
CA GLY A 177 -14.11 3.52 -4.86
C GLY A 177 -13.09 3.29 -5.97
N ALA A 178 -12.81 4.28 -6.81
CA ALA A 178 -12.04 4.12 -8.05
C ALA A 178 -10.51 4.25 -7.91
N PHE A 179 -9.98 4.26 -6.68
CA PHE A 179 -8.61 4.70 -6.33
C PHE A 179 -8.42 6.22 -6.40
N GLN A 180 -7.48 6.76 -5.62
CA GLN A 180 -7.36 8.21 -5.38
C GLN A 180 -7.29 9.06 -6.65
N PHE A 181 -6.53 8.61 -7.65
CA PHE A 181 -6.39 9.34 -8.92
C PHE A 181 -7.70 9.41 -9.68
N HIS A 182 -8.36 8.28 -9.88
CA HIS A 182 -9.62 8.25 -10.63
C HIS A 182 -10.78 8.83 -9.83
N ASN A 183 -10.78 8.77 -8.50
CA ASN A 183 -11.74 9.49 -7.68
C ASN A 183 -11.64 10.99 -7.91
N VAL A 184 -10.43 11.57 -7.82
CA VAL A 184 -10.23 13.00 -8.09
C VAL A 184 -10.60 13.34 -9.53
N HIS A 185 -10.12 12.55 -10.50
CA HIS A 185 -10.44 12.74 -11.92
C HIS A 185 -11.94 12.75 -12.18
N LEU A 186 -12.66 11.75 -11.68
CA LEU A 186 -14.10 11.62 -11.85
C LEU A 186 -14.86 12.74 -11.14
N MET A 187 -14.43 13.15 -9.95
CA MET A 187 -15.03 14.29 -9.25
C MET A 187 -14.87 15.59 -10.05
N LEU A 188 -13.68 15.85 -10.59
CA LEU A 188 -13.42 17.03 -11.44
C LEU A 188 -14.27 17.00 -12.73
N LEU A 189 -14.33 15.86 -13.41
CA LEU A 189 -15.15 15.68 -14.61
C LEU A 189 -16.65 15.84 -14.34
N SER A 190 -17.11 15.42 -13.15
CA SER A 190 -18.52 15.47 -12.75
C SER A 190 -18.92 16.79 -12.11
N GLY A 191 -17.97 17.71 -11.89
CA GLY A 191 -18.22 18.99 -11.19
C GLY A 191 -18.56 18.81 -9.71
N ILE A 192 -18.06 17.75 -9.07
CA ILE A 192 -18.26 17.50 -7.64
C ILE A 192 -17.16 18.20 -6.86
N GLY A 193 -17.55 19.12 -5.98
CA GLY A 193 -16.64 19.91 -5.17
C GLY A 193 -15.92 21.02 -5.94
N LYS A 194 -15.22 21.90 -5.23
CA LYS A 194 -14.43 22.98 -5.85
C LYS A 194 -13.05 22.45 -6.26
N PRO A 195 -12.70 22.47 -7.57
CA PRO A 195 -11.35 22.16 -8.04
C PRO A 195 -10.30 22.99 -7.31
N TYR A 196 -9.15 22.40 -7.01
CA TYR A 196 -8.08 23.12 -6.32
C TYR A 196 -7.38 24.13 -7.23
N ASP A 197 -7.25 25.36 -6.74
CA ASP A 197 -6.44 26.43 -7.32
C ASP A 197 -5.24 26.67 -6.40
N ALA A 198 -4.07 26.19 -6.80
CA ALA A 198 -2.83 26.33 -6.01
C ALA A 198 -2.40 27.80 -5.85
N GLN A 199 -2.71 28.69 -6.80
CA GLN A 199 -2.33 30.11 -6.74
C GLN A 199 -3.17 30.88 -5.74
N LYS A 200 -4.45 30.54 -5.59
CA LYS A 200 -5.33 31.12 -4.57
C LYS A 200 -5.36 30.34 -3.26
N ASN A 201 -4.86 29.10 -3.28
CA ASN A 201 -4.98 28.13 -2.20
C ASN A 201 -6.45 27.83 -1.82
N GLU A 202 -7.32 27.77 -2.82
CA GLU A 202 -8.75 27.56 -2.66
C GLU A 202 -9.21 26.27 -3.34
N GLY A 203 -10.30 25.68 -2.85
CA GLY A 203 -10.78 24.39 -3.34
C GLY A 203 -10.14 23.21 -2.62
N VAL A 204 -10.72 22.03 -2.82
CA VAL A 204 -10.34 20.81 -2.09
C VAL A 204 -10.12 19.61 -3.00
N VAL A 205 -10.73 19.61 -4.19
CA VAL A 205 -10.66 18.47 -5.10
C VAL A 205 -9.32 18.51 -5.83
N GLY A 206 -8.49 17.50 -5.58
CA GLY A 206 -7.13 17.41 -6.11
C GLY A 206 -6.05 18.09 -5.26
N ARG A 207 -6.44 18.73 -4.14
CA ARG A 207 -5.51 19.33 -3.18
C ARG A 207 -4.77 18.26 -2.37
N ASN A 208 -3.56 18.58 -1.90
CA ASN A 208 -2.82 17.79 -0.92
C ASN A 208 -2.55 16.36 -1.37
N PHE A 209 -2.21 16.18 -2.65
CA PHE A 209 -1.73 14.87 -3.08
C PHE A 209 -0.44 14.56 -2.33
N VAL A 210 -0.38 13.36 -1.76
CA VAL A 210 0.79 12.84 -1.05
C VAL A 210 1.17 11.50 -1.65
N TYR A 211 2.47 11.22 -1.64
CA TYR A 211 3.02 9.97 -2.09
C TYR A 211 3.84 9.29 -0.99
N GLN A 212 4.63 8.28 -1.32
CA GLN A 212 5.62 7.73 -0.39
C GLN A 212 7.01 7.89 -1.00
N THR A 213 7.98 8.31 -0.19
CA THR A 213 9.39 8.16 -0.55
C THR A 213 9.76 6.69 -0.32
N ILE A 214 10.57 6.12 -1.21
CA ILE A 214 11.06 4.75 -1.05
C ILE A 214 12.57 4.78 -1.27
N THR A 215 13.31 4.37 -0.26
CA THR A 215 14.73 4.06 -0.36
C THR A 215 14.91 2.55 -0.25
N THR A 216 15.66 1.98 -1.18
CA THR A 216 16.05 0.57 -1.13
C THR A 216 17.57 0.48 -1.01
N SER A 217 18.06 0.00 0.11
CA SER A 217 19.47 -0.35 0.31
C SER A 217 19.65 -1.84 0.04
N ARG A 218 20.72 -2.20 -0.67
CA ARG A 218 21.05 -3.61 -0.94
C ARG A 218 22.33 -4.01 -0.26
N ALA A 219 22.27 -5.15 0.42
CA ALA A 219 23.43 -5.81 1.00
C ALA A 219 23.79 -7.03 0.16
N TRP A 220 25.06 -7.12 -0.23
CA TRP A 220 25.67 -8.34 -0.74
C TRP A 220 26.26 -9.10 0.44
N LEU A 221 25.82 -10.34 0.60
CA LEU A 221 26.21 -11.24 1.66
C LEU A 221 27.37 -12.13 1.17
N PRO A 222 28.15 -12.72 2.09
CA PRO A 222 29.19 -13.66 1.71
C PRO A 222 28.64 -14.82 0.85
N GLU A 223 29.46 -15.37 -0.05
CA GLU A 223 29.07 -16.44 -0.99
C GLU A 223 28.55 -17.73 -0.31
N ASN A 224 28.80 -17.92 0.99
CA ASN A 224 28.27 -19.04 1.76
C ASN A 224 26.91 -18.75 2.43
N THR A 225 26.34 -17.56 2.23
CA THR A 225 25.08 -17.12 2.83
C THR A 225 23.98 -17.03 1.79
N PHE A 226 23.03 -17.97 1.81
CA PHE A 226 21.99 -18.11 0.78
C PHE A 226 20.65 -17.51 1.23
N THR A 227 20.09 -16.56 0.46
CA THR A 227 18.87 -15.82 0.85
C THR A 227 17.57 -16.40 0.30
N ASN A 228 17.62 -17.36 -0.63
CA ASN A 228 16.45 -18.01 -1.22
C ASN A 228 15.36 -17.02 -1.67
N GLN A 229 15.74 -16.00 -2.44
CA GLN A 229 14.86 -14.86 -2.76
C GLN A 229 13.53 -15.23 -3.45
N PHE A 230 13.36 -16.45 -3.98
CA PHE A 230 12.09 -16.91 -4.55
C PHE A 230 11.03 -17.22 -3.49
N ILE A 231 11.40 -17.63 -2.28
CA ILE A 231 10.46 -17.91 -1.19
C ILE A 231 9.95 -16.57 -0.67
N GLY A 232 8.64 -16.39 -0.58
CA GLY A 232 8.17 -15.10 -0.12
C GLY A 232 6.67 -14.93 0.02
N THR A 233 6.32 -13.90 0.78
CA THR A 233 4.96 -13.45 1.05
C THR A 233 4.98 -11.92 1.09
N GLY A 234 4.08 -11.27 0.35
CA GLY A 234 4.21 -9.85 0.03
C GLY A 234 4.09 -8.93 1.24
N GLY A 235 3.24 -9.31 2.20
CA GLY A 235 3.04 -8.54 3.43
C GLY A 235 3.87 -9.02 4.63
N GLY A 236 4.54 -10.18 4.54
CA GLY A 236 5.28 -10.73 5.68
C GLY A 236 6.75 -10.32 5.66
N GLY A 237 7.31 -10.06 6.83
CA GLY A 237 8.67 -9.60 7.02
C GLY A 237 8.88 -9.06 8.42
N VAL A 238 9.99 -8.37 8.61
CA VAL A 238 10.36 -7.74 9.88
C VAL A 238 10.62 -6.26 9.64
N ALA A 239 10.11 -5.42 10.53
CA ALA A 239 10.31 -3.98 10.48
C ALA A 239 10.78 -3.43 11.83
N ILE A 240 11.37 -2.25 11.78
CA ILE A 240 11.59 -1.36 12.92
C ILE A 240 10.85 -0.04 12.65
N ASP A 241 10.30 0.54 13.72
CA ASP A 241 9.54 1.80 13.67
C ASP A 241 10.25 2.92 14.43
N ASP A 242 11.48 2.68 14.89
CA ASP A 242 12.31 3.63 15.64
C ASP A 242 12.55 4.94 14.87
N PHE A 243 12.56 4.90 13.53
CA PHE A 243 12.69 6.07 12.65
C PHE A 243 11.36 6.53 12.02
N ASN A 244 10.23 6.02 12.52
CA ASN A 244 8.91 6.29 11.96
C ASN A 244 8.17 7.36 12.77
N SER A 245 7.46 8.24 12.06
CA SER A 245 6.50 9.19 12.65
C SER A 245 7.07 9.90 13.89
N MET A 246 6.40 9.87 15.04
CA MET A 246 6.80 10.58 16.26
C MET A 246 7.69 9.75 17.21
N ASN A 247 8.29 8.65 16.72
CA ASN A 247 9.01 7.70 17.59
C ASN A 247 10.45 8.12 17.93
N PHE A 248 10.94 9.23 17.38
CA PHE A 248 12.26 9.81 17.62
C PHE A 248 12.21 11.34 17.56
N ASP A 249 13.27 12.01 18.02
CA ASP A 249 13.37 13.47 18.00
C ASP A 249 13.84 13.99 16.64
N HIS A 250 12.94 14.68 15.92
CA HIS A 250 13.27 15.26 14.62
C HIS A 250 14.00 16.60 14.69
N GLY A 251 14.01 17.27 15.84
CA GLY A 251 14.52 18.64 16.00
C GLY A 251 15.92 18.84 15.40
N PRO A 252 16.90 17.97 15.72
CA PRO A 252 18.26 18.05 15.15
C PRO A 252 18.34 17.81 13.64
N HIS A 253 17.33 17.19 13.03
CA HIS A 253 17.34 16.75 11.64
C HIS A 253 16.58 17.68 10.69
N GLY A 254 15.74 18.58 11.23
CA GLY A 254 15.08 19.65 10.47
C GLY A 254 14.02 19.15 9.48
N PHE A 255 13.41 18.00 9.72
CA PHE A 255 12.27 17.48 8.96
C PHE A 255 11.15 17.00 9.90
N VAL A 256 9.97 16.73 9.38
CA VAL A 256 8.86 16.06 10.07
C VAL A 256 8.50 14.79 9.33
N GLY A 257 7.94 13.82 10.06
CA GLY A 257 7.58 12.51 9.54
C GLY A 257 8.64 11.46 9.85
N GLY A 258 8.90 10.57 8.93
CA GLY A 258 9.87 9.49 9.13
C GLY A 258 9.55 8.31 8.24
N SER A 259 10.21 7.20 8.50
CA SER A 259 10.06 5.97 7.75
C SER A 259 10.17 4.77 8.68
N PRO A 260 9.24 3.80 8.62
CA PRO A 260 9.58 2.45 9.02
C PRO A 260 10.72 1.93 8.14
N VAL A 261 11.56 1.06 8.69
CA VAL A 261 12.63 0.38 7.94
C VAL A 261 12.36 -1.11 8.06
N TRP A 262 12.39 -1.83 6.93
CA TRP A 262 12.00 -3.23 6.94
C TRP A 262 12.75 -4.09 5.94
N VAL A 263 12.60 -5.40 6.15
CA VAL A 263 12.90 -6.43 5.17
C VAL A 263 11.65 -7.28 4.98
N ASN A 264 11.03 -7.15 3.82
CA ASN A 264 9.94 -8.00 3.36
C ASN A 264 10.32 -8.69 2.05
N GLN A 265 10.31 -10.02 2.03
CA GLN A 265 10.62 -10.78 0.81
C GLN A 265 9.32 -11.25 0.17
N ALA A 266 8.87 -10.53 -0.86
CA ALA A 266 7.66 -10.89 -1.61
C ALA A 266 7.86 -12.04 -2.62
N GLY A 267 9.10 -12.49 -2.80
CA GLY A 267 9.55 -13.41 -3.84
C GLY A 267 10.07 -12.67 -5.08
N VAL A 268 11.31 -12.94 -5.48
CA VAL A 268 11.98 -12.33 -6.64
C VAL A 268 11.92 -13.29 -7.82
N LYS A 269 11.38 -12.81 -8.94
CA LYS A 269 11.12 -13.61 -10.14
C LYS A 269 12.36 -13.56 -11.03
N PRO A 270 12.65 -14.58 -11.86
CA PRO A 270 13.90 -14.62 -12.64
C PRO A 270 14.14 -13.38 -13.53
N ILE A 271 13.11 -12.84 -14.17
CA ILE A 271 13.23 -11.63 -15.00
C ILE A 271 13.53 -10.41 -14.13
N ALA A 272 12.85 -10.26 -12.98
CA ALA A 272 13.13 -9.20 -12.04
C ALA A 272 14.54 -9.33 -11.46
N ALA A 273 15.00 -10.54 -11.15
CA ALA A 273 16.37 -10.82 -10.72
C ALA A 273 17.40 -10.33 -11.76
N SER A 274 17.12 -10.52 -13.06
CA SER A 274 18.04 -10.09 -14.11
C SER A 274 18.20 -8.57 -14.27
N THR A 275 17.17 -7.78 -13.89
CA THR A 275 17.27 -6.31 -13.94
C THR A 275 17.99 -5.73 -12.74
N ILE A 276 18.13 -6.51 -11.66
CA ILE A 276 18.71 -6.07 -10.39
C ILE A 276 20.09 -6.66 -10.11
N GLY A 277 20.44 -7.76 -10.79
CA GLY A 277 21.67 -8.52 -10.57
C GLY A 277 22.84 -8.11 -11.47
N GLY A 278 24.01 -8.65 -11.16
CA GLY A 278 25.26 -8.38 -11.87
C GLY A 278 26.26 -7.56 -11.05
N GLY A 279 25.81 -6.71 -10.11
CA GLY A 279 26.74 -5.85 -9.36
C GLY A 279 27.42 -4.80 -10.25
N LYS A 280 28.18 -3.89 -9.62
CA LYS A 280 28.73 -2.69 -10.28
C LYS A 280 29.71 -3.01 -11.42
N ASP A 281 30.52 -4.06 -11.24
CA ASP A 281 31.68 -4.34 -12.10
C ASP A 281 31.52 -5.59 -12.98
N ALA A 282 30.37 -6.25 -12.97
CA ALA A 282 30.18 -7.40 -13.85
C ALA A 282 30.00 -6.98 -15.32
N PRO A 283 30.41 -7.87 -16.25
CA PRO A 283 30.01 -7.74 -17.64
C PRO A 283 28.49 -7.61 -17.77
N ARG A 284 28.04 -6.78 -18.71
CA ARG A 284 26.60 -6.60 -18.99
C ARG A 284 25.98 -7.73 -19.84
N TRP A 285 26.81 -8.63 -20.37
CA TRP A 285 26.37 -9.75 -21.20
C TRP A 285 27.35 -10.93 -21.10
N GLY A 286 26.96 -12.09 -21.64
CA GLY A 286 27.80 -13.28 -21.72
C GLY A 286 27.90 -14.09 -20.42
N ALA A 287 28.88 -14.99 -20.35
CA ALA A 287 29.03 -15.92 -19.23
C ALA A 287 29.35 -15.22 -17.90
N GLY A 288 30.14 -14.14 -17.93
CA GLY A 288 30.47 -13.34 -16.75
C GLY A 288 29.24 -12.68 -16.13
N TYR A 289 28.37 -12.08 -16.96
CA TYR A 289 27.07 -11.56 -16.51
C TYR A 289 26.22 -12.64 -15.83
N LYS A 290 26.07 -13.80 -16.48
CA LYS A 290 25.25 -14.90 -15.94
C LYS A 290 25.78 -15.39 -14.60
N LYS A 291 27.10 -15.51 -14.44
CA LYS A 291 27.74 -15.89 -13.17
C LYS A 291 27.42 -14.87 -12.08
N ALA A 292 27.66 -13.58 -12.35
CA ALA A 292 27.39 -12.51 -11.39
C ALA A 292 25.89 -12.39 -11.05
N LEU A 293 25.00 -12.57 -12.03
CA LEU A 293 23.57 -12.60 -11.80
C LEU A 293 23.17 -13.72 -10.82
N VAL A 294 23.64 -14.95 -11.05
CA VAL A 294 23.34 -16.09 -10.18
C VAL A 294 23.87 -15.86 -8.77
N ASP A 295 25.10 -15.35 -8.66
CA ASP A 295 25.74 -15.03 -7.39
C ASP A 295 24.95 -13.97 -6.61
N THR A 296 24.73 -12.80 -7.22
CA THR A 296 23.95 -11.71 -6.61
C THR A 296 22.54 -12.12 -6.21
N TYR A 297 21.86 -12.93 -7.03
CA TYR A 297 20.51 -13.42 -6.70
C TYR A 297 20.50 -14.34 -5.47
N ARG A 298 21.54 -15.15 -5.27
CA ARG A 298 21.64 -16.11 -4.18
C ARG A 298 22.12 -15.48 -2.87
N HIS A 299 22.87 -14.39 -2.96
CA HIS A 299 23.66 -13.83 -1.85
C HIS A 299 23.36 -12.35 -1.63
N ALA A 300 22.11 -11.92 -1.80
CA ALA A 300 21.74 -10.54 -1.52
C ALA A 300 20.42 -10.45 -0.75
N MET A 301 20.24 -9.31 -0.10
CA MET A 301 18.96 -8.88 0.47
C MET A 301 18.75 -7.38 0.25
N ALA A 302 17.49 -6.95 0.29
CA ALA A 302 17.10 -5.55 0.25
C ALA A 302 16.53 -5.15 1.61
N ILE A 303 16.87 -3.95 2.05
CA ILE A 303 16.29 -3.26 3.19
C ILE A 303 15.61 -2.02 2.61
N ASP A 304 14.34 -1.86 2.92
CA ASP A 304 13.52 -0.77 2.38
C ASP A 304 13.11 0.18 3.50
N ALA A 305 13.10 1.47 3.17
CA ALA A 305 12.57 2.53 4.01
C ALA A 305 11.46 3.25 3.22
N HIS A 306 10.23 3.21 3.74
CA HIS A 306 9.06 3.89 3.19
C HIS A 306 8.75 5.19 3.92
N GLY A 307 9.42 6.27 3.54
CA GLY A 307 9.27 7.55 4.22
C GLY A 307 8.01 8.30 3.79
N SER A 308 7.44 9.05 4.73
CA SER A 308 6.29 9.93 4.52
C SER A 308 6.59 11.07 3.54
N ASN A 309 5.61 11.45 2.71
CA ASN A 309 5.61 12.72 1.98
C ASN A 309 4.47 13.59 2.54
N MET A 310 4.81 14.80 2.95
CA MET A 310 3.83 15.69 3.56
C MET A 310 2.90 16.30 2.50
N ALA A 311 1.79 16.88 2.94
CA ALA A 311 0.91 17.63 2.05
C ALA A 311 1.50 19.02 1.75
N TYR A 312 1.54 19.39 0.48
CA TYR A 312 2.05 20.69 0.02
C TYR A 312 1.03 21.44 -0.84
N ARG A 313 1.25 22.75 -0.98
CA ARG A 313 0.36 23.65 -1.73
C ARG A 313 0.57 23.50 -3.25
N ASP A 314 1.80 23.26 -3.64
CA ASP A 314 2.28 23.10 -5.02
C ASP A 314 2.27 21.64 -5.48
N VAL A 315 1.82 20.70 -4.64
CA VAL A 315 1.61 19.29 -4.99
C VAL A 315 0.11 19.01 -5.06
N PHE A 316 -0.40 18.79 -6.28
CA PHE A 316 -1.82 18.67 -6.54
C PHE A 316 -2.14 17.94 -7.84
N LEU A 317 -3.41 17.56 -7.98
CA LEU A 317 -3.99 16.92 -9.15
C LEU A 317 -5.05 17.84 -9.77
N ASP A 318 -5.02 17.98 -11.09
CA ASP A 318 -6.03 18.74 -11.83
C ASP A 318 -6.32 18.12 -13.22
N LEU A 319 -7.17 18.77 -14.01
CA LEU A 319 -7.45 18.33 -15.39
C LEU A 319 -6.46 18.98 -16.35
N ASP A 320 -5.87 18.17 -17.23
CA ASP A 320 -4.99 18.67 -18.28
C ASP A 320 -5.79 19.51 -19.31
N PRO A 321 -5.37 20.74 -19.62
CA PRO A 321 -6.12 21.62 -20.53
C PRO A 321 -5.94 21.26 -22.02
N THR A 322 -4.98 20.39 -22.36
CA THR A 322 -4.58 20.08 -23.74
C THR A 322 -4.86 18.63 -24.11
N TRP A 323 -4.48 17.69 -23.25
CA TRP A 323 -4.51 16.28 -23.55
C TRP A 323 -5.76 15.59 -23.02
N LYS A 324 -6.31 14.70 -23.86
CA LYS A 324 -7.52 13.94 -23.57
C LYS A 324 -7.25 12.44 -23.66
N ASN A 325 -8.00 11.65 -22.91
CA ASN A 325 -8.00 10.20 -23.04
C ASN A 325 -8.75 9.74 -24.31
N ALA A 326 -8.78 8.43 -24.53
CA ALA A 326 -9.48 7.80 -25.65
C ALA A 326 -10.99 8.07 -25.69
N TYR A 327 -11.57 8.59 -24.61
CA TYR A 327 -13.00 8.92 -24.48
C TYR A 327 -13.26 10.43 -24.57
N GLY A 328 -12.26 11.23 -24.95
CA GLY A 328 -12.39 12.67 -25.11
C GLY A 328 -12.44 13.47 -23.80
N GLN A 329 -12.21 12.82 -22.65
CA GLN A 329 -12.13 13.49 -21.36
C GLN A 329 -10.72 14.04 -21.15
N PRO A 330 -10.55 15.23 -20.54
CA PRO A 330 -9.25 15.72 -20.08
C PRO A 330 -8.50 14.66 -19.27
N LEU A 331 -7.20 14.50 -19.48
CA LEU A 331 -6.39 13.62 -18.64
C LEU A 331 -6.28 14.19 -17.22
N LEU A 332 -6.09 13.31 -16.23
CA LEU A 332 -5.62 13.76 -14.92
C LEU A 332 -4.15 14.17 -15.05
N ARG A 333 -3.83 15.38 -14.62
CA ARG A 333 -2.47 15.89 -14.53
C ARG A 333 -2.03 15.91 -13.08
N MET A 334 -0.80 15.47 -12.86
CA MET A 334 -0.14 15.49 -11.55
C MET A 334 0.96 16.55 -11.57
N THR A 335 0.85 17.52 -10.67
CA THR A 335 1.93 18.44 -10.34
C THR A 335 2.57 17.95 -9.05
N PHE A 336 3.82 17.50 -9.14
CA PHE A 336 4.54 16.90 -8.02
C PHE A 336 6.04 17.20 -8.15
N ASP A 337 6.64 17.60 -7.04
CA ASP A 337 8.10 17.58 -6.86
C ASP A 337 8.42 17.23 -5.41
N TRP A 338 9.59 16.64 -5.18
CA TRP A 338 10.06 16.32 -3.84
C TRP A 338 10.45 17.60 -3.11
N GLN A 339 9.96 17.75 -1.89
CA GLN A 339 10.19 18.96 -1.11
C GLN A 339 11.37 18.77 -0.15
N ASP A 340 11.96 19.87 0.28
CA ASP A 340 13.12 19.89 1.17
C ASP A 340 12.97 19.01 2.42
N ASN A 341 11.77 18.96 3.00
CA ASN A 341 11.47 18.09 4.13
C ASN A 341 11.66 16.61 3.80
N ASP A 342 11.07 16.17 2.68
CA ASP A 342 11.09 14.78 2.25
C ASP A 342 12.52 14.36 1.87
N ILE A 343 13.28 15.26 1.23
CA ILE A 343 14.69 15.04 0.88
C ILE A 343 15.56 14.92 2.13
N ARG A 344 15.37 15.78 3.15
CA ARG A 344 16.11 15.70 4.41
C ARG A 344 15.82 14.40 5.17
N MET A 345 14.54 14.02 5.24
CA MET A 345 14.11 12.75 5.83
C MET A 345 14.77 11.56 5.12
N ASN A 346 14.68 11.51 3.78
CA ASN A 346 15.21 10.42 2.98
C ASN A 346 16.76 10.31 2.99
N ARG A 347 17.47 11.38 3.32
CA ARG A 347 18.93 11.35 3.52
C ARG A 347 19.33 10.86 4.91
N TYR A 348 18.46 11.03 5.89
CA TYR A 348 18.72 10.67 7.28
C TYR A 348 18.36 9.21 7.57
N VAL A 349 17.14 8.82 7.19
CA VAL A 349 16.65 7.44 7.30
C VAL A 349 17.09 6.64 6.08
#